data_AF-A0A9E2Y084-F1
#
_entry.id   AF-A0A9E2Y084-F1
#
_cell.length_a   1.000
_cell.length_b   1.000
_cell.length_c   1.000
_cell.angle_alpha   90.00
_cell.angle_beta   90.00
_cell.angle_gamma   90.00
#
_symmetry.space_group_name_H-M   'P 1'
#
loop_
_entity.id
_entity.type
_entity.pdbx_description
1 polymer ?
#
loop_
_entity_poly.entity_id
_entity_poly.type
_entity_poly.pdbx_seq_one_letter_code
_entity_poly.pdbx_strand_id
1 'polypeptide(L)'
;MTAPDHFLGDYPAVKWRRFSHSIPADLTGKAVLDIGCNAGFYSVQMKLRGAARVFAIDIDPDYLRQARFAAQTIGVKIEFAEMSAYDVGSLGERFDIVLFLGVLYHLRHPLLALDLIREHVVRDLFVCQSMQRGDPGEEPLEKDYPFSERAIFERLSFPRLSFVEH
;
A
#
# COMPACT_ATOMS: atom_id res chain seq x y z
N MET A 1 -14.50 1.76 -4.69
CA MET A 1 -14.62 2.03 -6.14
C MET A 1 -14.67 3.54 -6.30
N THR A 2 -14.02 4.10 -7.31
CA THR A 2 -14.17 5.53 -7.63
C THR A 2 -15.51 5.78 -8.32
N ALA A 3 -16.00 7.02 -8.27
CA ALA A 3 -17.24 7.40 -8.94
C ALA A 3 -17.13 7.21 -10.46
N PRO A 4 -18.24 6.87 -11.17
CA PRO A 4 -18.25 6.56 -12.61
C PRO A 4 -17.62 7.65 -13.50
N ASP A 5 -17.70 8.92 -13.09
CA ASP A 5 -17.21 10.09 -13.83
C ASP A 5 -16.04 10.80 -13.13
N HIS A 6 -15.31 10.11 -12.26
CA HIS A 6 -14.16 10.71 -11.58
C HIS A 6 -13.05 11.02 -12.59
N PHE A 7 -12.42 12.19 -12.51
CA PHE A 7 -11.34 12.64 -13.43
C PHE A 7 -10.10 11.72 -13.49
N LEU A 8 -10.03 10.72 -12.61
CA LEU A 8 -8.99 9.69 -12.55
C LEU A 8 -9.45 8.30 -13.04
N GLY A 9 -10.71 8.16 -13.49
CA GLY A 9 -11.34 6.89 -13.87
C GLY A 9 -11.49 5.90 -12.72
N ASP A 10 -11.59 4.60 -13.04
CA ASP A 10 -11.49 3.49 -12.05
C ASP A 10 -10.03 3.26 -11.62
N TYR A 11 -9.50 4.26 -10.92
CA TYR A 11 -8.10 4.34 -10.51
C TYR A 11 -7.62 3.11 -9.70
N PRO A 12 -8.39 2.57 -8.72
CA PRO A 12 -8.01 1.36 -8.00
C PRO A 12 -7.96 0.13 -8.90
N ALA A 13 -8.94 -0.08 -9.80
CA ALA A 13 -8.96 -1.26 -10.64
C ALA A 13 -7.87 -1.23 -11.72
N VAL A 14 -7.56 -0.05 -12.27
CA VAL A 14 -6.44 0.11 -13.22
C VAL A 14 -5.12 -0.28 -12.56
N LYS A 15 -4.85 0.21 -11.35
CA LYS A 15 -3.65 -0.18 -10.59
C LYS A 15 -3.65 -1.66 -10.25
N TRP A 16 -4.77 -2.17 -9.75
CA TRP A 16 -4.94 -3.58 -9.40
C TRP A 16 -4.52 -4.52 -10.53
N ARG A 17 -4.99 -4.27 -11.75
CA ARG A 17 -4.62 -5.08 -12.92
C ARG A 17 -3.10 -5.14 -13.16
N ARG A 18 -2.34 -4.10 -12.78
CA ARG A 18 -0.89 -4.05 -12.99
C ARG A 18 -0.10 -4.88 -12.00
N PHE A 19 -0.53 -5.02 -10.74
CA PHE A 19 0.26 -5.69 -9.70
C PHE A 19 -0.43 -6.90 -9.05
N SER A 20 -1.68 -7.20 -9.39
CA SER A 20 -2.43 -8.29 -8.77
C SER A 20 -1.80 -9.69 -8.95
N HIS A 21 -0.91 -9.83 -9.94
CA HIS A 21 -0.11 -11.04 -10.16
C HIS A 21 0.99 -11.24 -9.10
N SER A 22 1.39 -10.18 -8.40
CA SER A 22 2.37 -10.24 -7.31
C SER A 22 1.77 -10.72 -5.99
N ILE A 23 0.44 -10.86 -5.92
CA ILE A 23 -0.28 -11.42 -4.77
C ILE A 23 -0.80 -12.80 -5.17
N PRO A 24 -0.72 -13.84 -4.31
CA PRO A 24 -1.26 -15.16 -4.62
C PRO A 24 -2.74 -15.10 -5.03
N ALA A 25 -3.12 -15.90 -6.03
CA ALA A 25 -4.49 -15.93 -6.54
C ALA A 25 -5.47 -16.57 -5.53
N ASP A 26 -5.01 -17.55 -4.76
CA ASP A 26 -5.74 -18.19 -3.67
C ASP A 26 -5.14 -17.76 -2.33
N LEU A 27 -5.98 -17.18 -1.48
CA LEU A 27 -5.65 -16.70 -0.14
C LEU A 27 -6.34 -17.54 0.95
N THR A 28 -6.81 -18.75 0.62
CA THR A 28 -7.43 -19.65 1.58
C THR A 28 -6.55 -19.85 2.82
N GLY A 29 -7.13 -19.61 4.00
CA GLY A 29 -6.43 -19.70 5.27
C GLY A 29 -5.53 -18.51 5.64
N LYS A 30 -5.37 -17.52 4.75
CA LYS A 30 -4.49 -16.36 4.98
C LYS A 30 -5.20 -15.21 5.70
N ALA A 31 -4.47 -14.56 6.59
CA ALA A 31 -4.83 -13.29 7.23
C ALA A 31 -4.14 -12.13 6.51
N VAL A 32 -4.92 -11.10 6.16
CA VAL A 32 -4.43 -9.92 5.43
C VAL A 32 -4.68 -8.65 6.24
N LEU A 33 -3.68 -7.77 6.31
CA LEU A 33 -3.80 -6.40 6.79
C LEU A 33 -3.73 -5.42 5.62
N ASP A 34 -4.70 -4.51 5.51
CA ASP A 34 -4.74 -3.44 4.51
C ASP A 34 -4.57 -2.08 5.21
N ILE A 35 -3.38 -1.48 5.12
CA ILE A 35 -3.02 -0.23 5.78
C ILE A 35 -3.31 0.94 4.84
N GLY A 36 -4.14 1.89 5.29
CA GLY A 36 -4.64 2.99 4.45
C GLY A 36 -5.64 2.48 3.42
N CYS A 37 -6.63 1.71 3.88
CA CYS A 37 -7.52 0.94 3.00
C CYS A 37 -8.45 1.81 2.12
N ASN A 38 -8.56 3.12 2.41
CA ASN A 38 -9.49 4.03 1.75
C ASN A 38 -10.91 3.42 1.75
N ALA A 39 -11.65 3.50 0.63
CA ALA A 39 -12.95 2.88 0.45
C ALA A 39 -12.91 1.33 0.28
N GLY A 40 -11.86 0.66 0.75
CA GLY A 40 -11.80 -0.80 0.94
C GLY A 40 -11.64 -1.65 -0.33
N PHE A 41 -11.24 -1.06 -1.46
CA PHE A 41 -11.16 -1.79 -2.74
C PHE A 41 -10.24 -3.02 -2.65
N TYR A 42 -9.02 -2.86 -2.14
CA TYR A 42 -8.06 -3.96 -2.06
C TYR A 42 -8.47 -4.98 -1.01
N SER A 43 -8.95 -4.52 0.15
CA SER A 43 -9.56 -5.39 1.17
C SER A 43 -10.65 -6.32 0.60
N VAL A 44 -11.53 -5.80 -0.26
CA VAL A 44 -12.54 -6.60 -0.97
C VAL A 44 -11.89 -7.61 -1.92
N GLN A 45 -10.90 -7.20 -2.72
CA GLN A 45 -10.20 -8.12 -3.61
C GLN A 45 -9.54 -9.28 -2.84
N MET A 46 -9.00 -9.02 -1.65
CA MET A 46 -8.43 -10.07 -0.80
C MET A 46 -9.50 -11.06 -0.34
N LYS A 47 -10.69 -10.57 0.05
CA LYS A 47 -11.82 -11.44 0.39
C LYS A 47 -12.30 -12.26 -0.80
N LEU A 48 -12.39 -11.68 -2.00
CA LEU A 48 -12.79 -12.39 -3.21
C LEU A 48 -11.79 -13.48 -3.62
N ARG A 49 -10.52 -13.34 -3.22
CA ARG A 49 -9.47 -14.37 -3.39
C ARG A 49 -9.46 -15.45 -2.29
N GLY A 50 -10.44 -15.44 -1.37
CA GLY A 50 -10.57 -16.47 -0.34
C GLY A 50 -9.83 -16.20 0.96
N ALA A 51 -9.31 -14.99 1.19
CA ALA A 51 -8.66 -14.65 2.46
C ALA A 51 -9.56 -15.00 3.65
N ALA A 52 -9.03 -15.77 4.60
CA ALA A 52 -9.78 -16.19 5.79
C ALA A 52 -10.18 -14.97 6.62
N ARG A 53 -9.23 -14.05 6.83
CA ARG A 53 -9.44 -12.79 7.56
C ARG A 53 -8.83 -11.63 6.80
N VAL A 54 -9.56 -10.51 6.77
CA VAL A 54 -9.05 -9.24 6.27
C VAL A 54 -9.35 -8.20 7.34
N PHE A 55 -8.30 -7.56 7.83
CA PHE A 55 -8.37 -6.42 8.74
C PHE A 55 -7.85 -5.19 8.02
N ALA A 56 -8.63 -4.12 8.00
CA ALA A 56 -8.36 -2.95 7.18
C ALA A 56 -8.39 -1.70 8.08
N ILE A 57 -7.37 -0.86 7.95
CA ILE A 57 -7.23 0.35 8.76
C ILE A 57 -7.10 1.58 7.89
N ASP A 58 -7.69 2.67 8.35
CA ASP A 58 -7.53 4.00 7.77
C ASP A 58 -7.65 5.04 8.88
N ILE A 59 -7.09 6.24 8.69
CA ILE A 59 -7.23 7.35 9.64
C ILE A 59 -8.51 8.16 9.39
N ASP A 60 -9.10 8.04 8.19
CA ASP A 60 -10.26 8.81 7.80
C ASP A 60 -11.55 8.00 8.03
N PRO A 61 -12.41 8.39 8.98
CA PRO A 61 -13.66 7.69 9.25
C PRO A 61 -14.63 7.72 8.06
N ASP A 62 -14.52 8.67 7.15
CA ASP A 62 -15.38 8.76 5.96
C ASP A 62 -15.04 7.66 4.96
N TYR A 63 -13.75 7.39 4.75
CA TYR A 63 -13.29 6.25 3.97
C TYR A 63 -13.73 4.92 4.59
N LEU A 64 -13.61 4.78 5.91
CA LEU A 64 -14.07 3.58 6.60
C LEU A 64 -15.59 3.36 6.44
N ARG A 65 -16.41 4.43 6.47
CA ARG A 65 -17.86 4.30 6.21
C ARG A 65 -18.12 3.81 4.78
N GLN A 66 -17.42 4.36 3.79
CA GLN A 66 -17.53 3.93 2.39
C GLN A 66 -17.07 2.48 2.20
N ALA A 67 -15.97 2.09 2.85
CA ALA A 67 -15.43 0.74 2.79
C ALA A 67 -16.40 -0.30 3.37
N ARG A 68 -17.03 0.02 4.52
CA ARG A 68 -18.06 -0.83 5.13
C ARG A 68 -19.27 -0.97 4.20
N PHE A 69 -19.74 0.11 3.60
CA PHE A 69 -20.84 0.08 2.65
C PHE A 69 -20.51 -0.79 1.41
N ALA A 70 -19.31 -0.65 0.85
CA ALA A 70 -18.86 -1.45 -0.28
C ALA A 70 -18.77 -2.95 0.08
N ALA A 71 -18.18 -3.27 1.24
CA ALA A 71 -18.06 -4.65 1.71
C ALA A 71 -19.44 -5.31 1.91
N GLN A 72 -20.40 -4.59 2.50
CA GLN A 72 -21.78 -5.04 2.68
C GLN A 72 -22.48 -5.27 1.34
N THR A 73 -22.35 -4.32 0.41
CA THR A 73 -22.97 -4.41 -0.93
C THR A 73 -22.46 -5.62 -1.72
N ILE A 74 -21.16 -5.94 -1.57
CA ILE A 74 -20.51 -7.08 -2.25
C ILE A 74 -20.74 -8.41 -1.49
N GLY A 75 -21.19 -8.35 -0.23
CA GLY A 75 -21.45 -9.54 0.58
C GLY A 75 -20.19 -10.17 1.18
N VAL A 76 -19.15 -9.38 1.45
CA VAL A 76 -17.90 -9.86 2.08
C VAL A 76 -17.74 -9.33 3.50
N LYS A 77 -17.21 -10.18 4.39
CA LYS A 77 -16.89 -9.78 5.78
C LYS A 77 -15.45 -9.28 5.88
N ILE A 78 -15.29 -8.02 6.27
CA ILE A 78 -14.01 -7.34 6.51
C ILE A 78 -14.10 -6.63 7.86
N GLU A 79 -13.05 -6.75 8.66
CA GLU A 79 -12.90 -6.01 9.92
C GLU A 79 -12.25 -4.65 9.62
N PHE A 80 -12.76 -3.57 10.21
CA PHE A 80 -12.29 -2.22 9.95
C PHE A 80 -12.05 -1.46 11.26
N ALA A 81 -10.94 -0.73 11.35
CA ALA A 81 -10.63 0.14 12.49
C ALA A 81 -10.06 1.50 12.04
N GLU A 82 -10.38 2.54 12.80
CA GLU A 82 -9.72 3.84 12.67
C GLU A 82 -8.37 3.76 13.38
N MET A 83 -7.27 3.80 12.62
CA MET A 83 -5.93 3.57 13.15
C MET A 83 -4.86 4.13 12.21
N SER A 84 -3.81 4.71 12.78
CA SER A 84 -2.64 5.16 12.04
C SER A 84 -1.70 4.01 11.71
N ALA A 85 -0.96 4.14 10.60
CA ALA A 85 0.15 3.23 10.27
C ALA A 85 1.25 3.21 11.35
N TYR A 86 1.36 4.25 12.19
CA TYR A 86 2.30 4.29 13.31
C TYR A 86 1.81 3.47 14.52
N ASP A 87 0.53 3.16 14.60
CA ASP A 87 -0.07 2.48 15.76
C ASP A 87 -0.20 0.96 15.56
N VAL A 88 0.26 0.44 14.41
CA VAL A 88 0.14 -0.98 14.05
C VAL A 88 0.82 -1.93 15.05
N GLY A 89 1.81 -1.44 15.81
CA GLY A 89 2.45 -2.20 16.89
C GLY A 89 1.48 -2.59 18.01
N SER A 90 0.39 -1.84 18.19
CA SER A 90 -0.64 -2.13 19.21
C SER A 90 -1.51 -3.34 18.88
N LEU A 91 -1.49 -3.83 17.63
CA LEU A 91 -2.30 -4.97 17.20
C LEU A 91 -1.88 -6.28 17.88
N GLY A 92 -0.61 -6.40 18.28
CA GLY A 92 -0.10 -7.59 18.97
C GLY A 92 -0.15 -8.88 18.14
N GLU A 93 -0.40 -8.79 16.84
CA GLU A 93 -0.49 -9.92 15.93
C GLU A 93 0.15 -9.62 14.57
N ARG A 94 0.55 -10.67 13.86
CA ARG A 94 1.09 -10.60 12.49
C ARG A 94 0.11 -11.18 11.48
N PHE A 95 0.22 -10.68 10.25
CA PHE A 95 -0.59 -11.05 9.11
C PHE A 95 0.30 -11.69 8.06
N ASP A 96 -0.24 -12.69 7.35
CA ASP A 96 0.48 -13.36 6.28
C ASP A 96 0.78 -12.38 5.15
N ILE A 97 -0.14 -11.48 4.85
CA ILE A 97 0.02 -10.45 3.83
C ILE A 97 -0.29 -9.08 4.43
N VAL A 98 0.60 -8.12 4.20
CA VAL A 98 0.38 -6.71 4.56
C VAL A 98 0.42 -5.86 3.30
N LEU A 99 -0.68 -5.16 3.02
CA LEU A 99 -0.80 -4.20 1.94
C LEU A 99 -0.53 -2.79 2.47
N PHE A 100 0.36 -2.06 1.80
CA PHE A 100 0.72 -0.68 2.11
C PHE A 100 0.79 0.12 0.81
N LEU A 101 -0.38 0.43 0.27
CA LEU A 101 -0.55 0.85 -1.12
C LEU A 101 -0.97 2.32 -1.18
N GLY A 102 -0.05 3.19 -1.62
CA GLY A 102 -0.33 4.61 -1.79
C GLY A 102 -0.29 5.41 -0.49
N VAL A 103 0.34 4.89 0.56
CA VAL A 103 0.41 5.52 1.89
C VAL A 103 1.76 6.19 2.16
N LEU A 104 2.86 5.57 1.73
CA LEU A 104 4.23 5.94 2.10
C LEU A 104 4.54 7.45 1.93
N TYR A 105 4.09 8.06 0.83
CA TYR A 105 4.36 9.47 0.50
C TYR A 105 3.45 10.48 1.21
N HIS A 106 2.45 10.02 1.97
CA HIS A 106 1.63 10.87 2.83
C HIS A 106 2.18 10.95 4.26
N LEU A 107 3.17 10.12 4.61
CA LEU A 107 3.69 10.02 5.96
C LEU A 107 4.80 11.03 6.24
N ARG A 108 4.74 11.66 7.42
CA ARG A 108 5.82 12.51 7.94
C ARG A 108 7.11 11.74 8.22
N HIS A 109 7.00 10.51 8.72
CA HIS A 109 8.12 9.64 9.10
C HIS A 109 8.02 8.29 8.36
N PRO A 110 8.23 8.27 7.04
CA PRO A 110 7.95 7.09 6.21
C PRO A 110 8.83 5.88 6.60
N LEU A 111 10.10 6.10 6.94
CA LEU A 111 11.00 5.01 7.36
C LEU A 111 10.58 4.40 8.69
N LEU A 112 10.17 5.23 9.66
CA LEU A 112 9.63 4.75 10.94
C LEU A 112 8.41 3.86 10.73
N ALA A 113 7.49 4.24 9.83
CA ALA A 113 6.34 3.41 9.53
C ALA A 113 6.74 2.06 8.91
N LEU A 114 7.72 2.05 8.00
CA LEU A 114 8.24 0.80 7.43
C LEU A 114 8.85 -0.11 8.50
N ASP A 115 9.62 0.46 9.43
CA ASP A 115 10.20 -0.28 10.56
C ASP A 115 9.11 -0.90 11.43
N LEU A 116 8.12 -0.10 11.88
CA LEU A 116 7.00 -0.57 12.70
C LEU A 116 6.18 -1.65 11.99
N ILE A 117 5.91 -1.48 10.70
CA ILE A 117 5.15 -2.47 9.91
C ILE A 117 5.91 -3.80 9.84
N ARG A 118 7.20 -3.73 9.46
CA ARG A 118 8.06 -4.91 9.32
C ARG A 118 8.28 -5.61 10.66
N GLU A 119 8.46 -4.83 11.72
CA GLU A 119 8.73 -5.34 13.05
C GLU A 119 7.49 -5.96 13.68
N HIS A 120 6.29 -5.40 13.50
CA HIS A 120 5.14 -5.84 14.30
C HIS A 120 4.09 -6.66 13.56
N VAL A 121 3.85 -6.42 12.27
CA VAL A 121 2.64 -6.95 11.60
C VAL A 121 2.91 -7.81 10.37
N VAL A 122 4.09 -7.78 9.77
CA VAL A 122 4.41 -8.64 8.61
C VAL A 122 4.84 -10.04 9.07
N ARG A 123 4.22 -11.08 8.49
CA ARG A 123 4.67 -12.49 8.62
C ARG A 123 5.35 -13.00 7.34
N ASP A 124 4.63 -13.04 6.21
CA ASP A 124 5.16 -13.66 4.97
C ASP A 124 5.45 -12.62 3.88
N LEU A 125 4.44 -11.83 3.48
CA LEU A 125 4.50 -10.94 2.33
C LEU A 125 4.16 -9.50 2.70
N PHE A 126 5.02 -8.57 2.30
CA PHE A 126 4.76 -7.14 2.37
C PHE A 126 4.66 -6.56 0.95
N VAL A 127 3.56 -5.92 0.63
CA VAL A 127 3.32 -5.28 -0.67
C VAL A 127 3.25 -3.77 -0.48
N CYS A 128 4.30 -3.08 -0.89
CA CYS A 128 4.38 -1.62 -0.83
C CYS A 128 4.25 -1.02 -2.24
N GLN A 129 3.31 -0.09 -2.40
CA GLN A 129 3.18 0.71 -3.63
C GLN A 129 3.35 2.18 -3.29
N SER A 130 4.30 2.84 -3.96
CA SER A 130 4.51 4.28 -3.87
C SER A 130 4.24 4.95 -5.22
N MET A 131 4.21 6.29 -5.23
CA MET A 131 4.12 7.08 -6.45
C MET A 131 5.52 7.50 -6.86
N GLN A 132 5.91 7.18 -8.09
CA GLN A 132 7.07 7.79 -8.75
C GLN A 132 6.57 8.88 -9.69
N ARG A 133 7.22 10.04 -9.66
CA ARG A 133 7.04 11.13 -10.61
C ARG A 133 8.43 11.49 -11.13
N GLY A 134 8.58 11.58 -12.45
CA GLY A 134 9.86 11.88 -13.06
C GLY A 134 9.99 11.27 -14.45
N ASP A 135 11.20 11.38 -14.99
CA ASP A 135 11.57 10.76 -16.25
C ASP A 135 11.49 9.22 -16.12
N PRO A 136 10.77 8.52 -17.03
CA PRO A 136 10.75 7.05 -17.05
C PRO A 136 12.07 6.43 -17.55
N GLY A 137 13.09 7.24 -17.87
CA GLY A 137 14.37 6.80 -18.41
C GLY A 137 15.05 5.72 -17.57
N GLU A 138 15.28 4.57 -18.19
CA GLU A 138 16.11 3.50 -17.65
C GLU A 138 17.56 3.74 -18.12
N GLU A 139 18.25 4.67 -17.47
CA GLU A 139 19.69 4.77 -17.69
C GLU A 139 20.40 3.58 -17.04
N PRO A 140 21.35 2.93 -17.74
CA PRO A 140 22.08 1.81 -17.17
C PRO A 140 22.89 2.26 -15.94
N LEU A 141 22.71 1.52 -14.86
CA LEU A 141 23.49 1.64 -13.63
C LEU A 141 24.53 0.53 -13.57
N GLU A 142 25.75 0.89 -13.17
CA GLU A 142 26.79 -0.07 -12.84
C GLU A 142 26.46 -0.76 -11.51
N LYS A 143 26.97 -1.97 -11.33
CA LYS A 143 26.78 -2.72 -10.08
C LYS A 143 27.38 -1.99 -8.88
N ASP A 144 28.54 -1.37 -9.08
CA ASP A 144 29.31 -0.68 -8.05
C ASP A 144 29.90 0.61 -8.63
N TYR A 145 29.90 1.68 -7.84
CA TYR A 145 30.54 2.95 -8.17
C TYR A 145 31.66 3.25 -7.17
N PRO A 146 32.79 3.84 -7.58
CA PRO A 146 33.78 4.35 -6.64
C PRO A 146 33.16 5.34 -5.66
N PHE A 147 33.63 5.37 -4.41
CA PHE A 147 33.12 6.29 -3.38
C PHE A 147 33.17 7.77 -3.80
N SER A 148 34.09 8.15 -4.68
CA SER A 148 34.24 9.51 -5.20
C SER A 148 33.29 9.86 -6.34
N GLU A 149 32.62 8.88 -6.94
CA GLU A 149 31.70 9.11 -8.06
C GLU A 149 30.43 9.81 -7.57
N ARG A 150 30.07 10.90 -8.24
CA ARG A 150 28.89 11.72 -7.90
C ARG A 150 28.06 12.14 -9.09
N ALA A 151 28.58 12.03 -10.32
CA ALA A 151 27.89 12.49 -11.52
C ALA A 151 26.59 11.72 -11.77
N ILE A 152 26.49 10.47 -11.28
CA ILE A 152 25.27 9.67 -11.39
C ILE A 152 24.08 10.32 -10.67
N PHE A 153 24.31 11.01 -9.54
CA PHE A 153 23.24 11.65 -8.77
C PHE A 153 22.66 12.89 -9.46
N GLU A 154 23.42 13.48 -10.40
CA GLU A 154 23.01 14.67 -11.15
C GLU A 154 22.21 14.34 -12.42
N ARG A 155 22.11 13.07 -12.80
CA ARG A 155 21.29 12.64 -13.94
C ARG A 155 19.81 12.89 -13.66
N LEU A 156 19.04 13.25 -14.69
CA LEU A 156 17.60 13.47 -14.55
C LEU A 156 16.83 12.17 -14.24
N SER A 157 17.36 11.04 -14.74
CA SER A 157 16.85 9.69 -14.53
C SER A 157 17.17 9.12 -13.14
N PHE A 158 18.14 9.68 -12.41
CA PHE A 158 18.51 9.16 -11.10
C PHE A 158 17.44 9.49 -10.06
N PRO A 159 16.99 8.53 -9.22
CA PRO A 159 15.97 8.79 -8.20
C PRO A 159 16.41 9.91 -7.25
N ARG A 160 15.59 10.95 -7.12
CA ARG A 160 15.80 12.05 -6.16
C ARG A 160 14.71 12.05 -5.11
N LEU A 161 15.12 12.22 -3.86
CA LEU A 161 14.21 12.55 -2.77
C LEU A 161 14.24 14.06 -2.55
N SER A 162 13.13 14.73 -2.81
CA SER A 162 12.97 16.16 -2.58
C SER A 162 12.08 16.39 -1.37
N PHE A 163 12.52 17.26 -0.45
CA PHE A 163 11.75 17.69 0.70
C PHE A 163 11.17 19.08 0.42
N VAL A 164 9.87 19.23 0.63
CA VAL A 164 9.21 20.55 0.67
C VAL A 164 8.97 20.86 2.14
N GLU A 165 9.79 21.72 2.70
CA GLU A 165 9.60 22.23 4.06
C GLU A 165 8.76 23.51 3.99
N HIS A 166 7.78 23.63 4.91
CA HIS A 166 6.92 24.79 5.08
C HIS A 166 7.39 25.65 6.24
#